data_AF-A0AAE7E590-F1
#
_entry.id   AF-A0AAE7E590-F1
#
_cell.length_a   1.000
_cell.length_b   1.000
_cell.length_c   1.000
_cell.angle_alpha   90.00
_cell.angle_beta   90.00
_cell.angle_gamma   90.00
#
_symmetry.space_group_name_H-M   'P 1'
#
loop_
_entity.id
_entity.type
_entity.pdbx_description
1 polymer ?
#
loop_
_entity_poly.entity_id
_entity_poly.type
_entity_poly.pdbx_seq_one_letter_code
_entity_poly.pdbx_strand_id
1 'polypeptide(L)'
;MKKDNLKKLAFNLPKYPNILGRDRFFNSAVLIPLVKIKGEYHLLFQKRASTIRQGGDICFPGGGFEKGIDNNFKDTALRETFEELGIEKKDIKILGQLDTYIAPIGTVIEPFVAKVKKKAYKNMKVDSSEVEKTFLIPISFFKETQAEEYTLAHEIHPYKINNEGEKEIYFPVEELGLPEAYRKPWGHKRHKIWVYKYDGEVIWGITSVLIKELISKY
;
A
#
# COMPACT_ATOMS: atom_id res chain seq x y z
N MET A 1 12.69 -38.64 -7.50
CA MET A 1 11.56 -38.16 -8.36
C MET A 1 11.63 -38.91 -9.70
N LYS A 2 10.51 -39.48 -10.18
CA LYS A 2 10.48 -40.18 -11.49
C LYS A 2 10.60 -39.18 -12.66
N LYS A 3 11.11 -39.62 -13.82
CA LYS A 3 11.34 -38.78 -15.03
C LYS A 3 10.09 -38.06 -15.52
N ASP A 4 8.94 -38.72 -15.51
CA ASP A 4 7.67 -38.12 -15.94
C ASP A 4 7.18 -37.02 -15.00
N ASN A 5 7.47 -37.14 -13.69
CA ASN A 5 7.17 -36.09 -12.71
C ASN A 5 8.01 -34.83 -12.96
N LEU A 6 9.26 -34.98 -13.41
CA LEU A 6 10.11 -33.84 -13.76
C LEU A 6 9.60 -33.10 -15.00
N LYS A 7 9.17 -33.82 -16.04
CA LYS A 7 8.56 -33.21 -17.24
C LYS A 7 7.28 -32.45 -16.90
N LYS A 8 6.41 -33.04 -16.08
CA LYS A 8 5.18 -32.40 -15.61
C LYS A 8 5.46 -31.15 -14.79
N LEU A 9 6.47 -31.20 -13.90
CA LEU A 9 6.91 -30.03 -13.14
C LEU A 9 7.34 -28.90 -14.07
N ALA A 10 8.26 -29.18 -15.01
CA ALA A 10 8.78 -28.19 -15.95
C ALA A 10 7.66 -27.54 -16.80
N PHE A 11 6.69 -28.34 -17.24
CA PHE A 11 5.51 -27.85 -17.98
C PHE A 11 4.62 -26.93 -17.15
N ASN A 12 4.50 -27.19 -15.84
CA ASN A 12 3.66 -26.43 -14.92
C ASN A 12 4.34 -25.17 -14.34
N LEU A 13 5.62 -24.96 -14.62
CA LEU A 13 6.29 -23.74 -14.18
C LEU A 13 5.67 -22.52 -14.88
N PRO A 14 5.47 -21.40 -14.17
CA PRO A 14 4.85 -20.23 -14.77
C PRO A 14 5.76 -19.65 -15.86
N LYS A 15 5.17 -19.32 -17.01
CA LYS A 15 5.88 -18.61 -18.10
C LYS A 15 6.39 -17.23 -17.65
N TYR A 16 5.64 -16.58 -16.77
CA TYR A 16 5.99 -15.31 -16.15
C TYR A 16 5.90 -15.47 -14.63
N PRO A 17 7.05 -15.44 -13.92
CA PRO A 17 7.05 -15.50 -12.46
C PRO A 17 6.22 -14.38 -11.84
N ASN A 18 5.62 -14.67 -10.70
CA ASN A 18 4.89 -13.72 -9.87
C ASN A 18 5.43 -13.79 -8.42
N ILE A 19 4.90 -12.97 -7.53
CA ILE A 19 5.23 -12.98 -6.11
C ILE A 19 4.72 -14.29 -5.49
N LEU A 20 5.65 -15.16 -5.08
CA LEU A 20 5.34 -16.41 -4.41
C LEU A 20 4.67 -16.15 -3.06
N GLY A 21 3.48 -16.72 -2.87
CA GLY A 21 2.71 -16.57 -1.64
C GLY A 21 2.00 -15.22 -1.52
N ARG A 22 1.76 -14.51 -2.62
CA ARG A 22 0.98 -13.27 -2.70
C ARG A 22 -0.41 -13.39 -2.08
N ASP A 23 -1.02 -14.57 -2.16
CA ASP A 23 -2.30 -14.92 -1.54
C ASP A 23 -2.30 -14.85 -0.01
N ARG A 24 -1.11 -14.89 0.61
CA ARG A 24 -0.93 -14.71 2.07
C ARG A 24 -0.85 -13.24 2.49
N PHE A 25 -0.87 -12.31 1.54
CA PHE A 25 -0.79 -10.87 1.77
C PHE A 25 -2.15 -10.22 1.54
N PHE A 26 -2.37 -9.08 2.18
CA PHE A 26 -3.44 -8.18 1.76
C PHE A 26 -3.05 -7.57 0.41
N ASN A 27 -3.86 -7.81 -0.62
CA ASN A 27 -3.59 -7.36 -1.97
C ASN A 27 -4.42 -6.11 -2.25
N SER A 28 -3.78 -4.99 -2.56
CA SER A 28 -4.44 -3.71 -2.75
C SER A 28 -3.94 -2.98 -3.99
N ALA A 29 -4.72 -2.00 -4.42
CA ALA A 29 -4.32 -1.04 -5.44
C ALA A 29 -4.65 0.37 -5.00
N VAL A 30 -3.80 1.33 -5.40
CA VAL A 30 -4.00 2.74 -5.09
C VAL A 30 -3.89 3.57 -6.36
N LEU A 31 -4.67 4.64 -6.43
CA LEU A 31 -4.56 5.65 -7.48
C LEU A 31 -3.75 6.84 -6.94
N ILE A 32 -2.64 7.18 -7.61
CA ILE A 32 -1.85 8.38 -7.33
C ILE A 32 -2.37 9.50 -8.25
N PRO A 33 -3.26 10.40 -7.77
CA PRO A 33 -4.05 11.26 -8.64
C PRO A 33 -3.37 12.63 -8.81
N LEU A 34 -3.10 12.97 -10.07
CA LEU A 34 -2.51 14.25 -10.48
C LEU A 34 -3.61 15.21 -10.95
N VAL A 35 -3.81 16.30 -10.23
CA VAL A 35 -4.78 17.36 -10.58
C VAL A 35 -4.02 18.62 -10.98
N LYS A 36 -4.36 19.19 -12.16
CA LYS A 36 -3.75 20.45 -12.62
C LYS A 36 -4.50 21.66 -12.08
N ILE A 37 -3.86 22.44 -11.20
CA ILE A 37 -4.38 23.68 -10.63
C ILE A 37 -3.48 24.84 -11.03
N LYS A 38 -4.07 25.90 -11.63
CA LYS A 38 -3.36 27.14 -12.03
C LYS A 38 -2.04 26.92 -12.81
N GLY A 39 -1.94 25.85 -13.59
CA GLY A 39 -0.74 25.55 -14.40
C GLY A 39 0.15 24.45 -13.83
N GLU A 40 0.03 24.14 -12.54
CA GLU A 40 0.87 23.19 -11.81
C GLU A 40 0.12 21.90 -11.44
N TYR A 41 0.82 20.75 -11.45
CA TYR A 41 0.26 19.49 -11.01
C TYR A 41 0.42 19.30 -9.50
N HIS A 42 -0.68 18.92 -8.87
CA HIS A 42 -0.78 18.61 -7.46
C HIS A 42 -1.16 17.13 -7.29
N LEU A 43 -0.69 16.52 -6.22
CA LEU A 43 -1.15 15.22 -5.77
C LEU A 43 -2.40 15.41 -4.91
N LEU A 44 -3.43 14.63 -5.20
CA LEU A 44 -4.66 14.57 -4.41
C LEU A 44 -4.54 13.47 -3.35
N PHE A 45 -4.73 13.88 -2.11
CA PHE A 45 -4.73 13.01 -0.95
C PHE A 45 -6.08 13.03 -0.26
N GLN A 46 -6.29 12.01 0.55
CA GLN A 46 -7.37 11.93 1.53
C GLN A 46 -6.80 11.67 2.92
N LYS A 47 -7.54 12.12 3.94
CA LYS A 47 -7.36 11.72 5.32
C LYS A 47 -8.47 10.71 5.67
N ARG A 48 -8.09 9.51 6.08
CA ARG A 48 -9.02 8.43 6.42
C ARG A 48 -9.85 8.82 7.63
N ALA A 49 -11.14 8.51 7.63
CA ALA A 49 -12.02 8.70 8.79
C ALA A 49 -11.46 7.98 10.03
N SER A 50 -11.65 8.53 11.23
CA SER A 50 -11.06 7.97 12.46
C SER A 50 -11.59 6.58 12.83
N THR A 51 -12.75 6.20 12.30
CA THR A 51 -13.49 4.97 12.62
C THR A 51 -13.04 3.75 11.83
N ILE A 52 -12.19 3.92 10.81
CA ILE A 52 -11.74 2.83 9.94
C ILE A 52 -10.30 2.41 10.26
N ARG A 53 -9.87 1.26 9.73
CA ARG A 53 -8.48 0.80 9.83
C ARG A 53 -7.54 1.88 9.26
N GLN A 54 -6.46 2.18 9.99
CA GLN A 54 -5.56 3.30 9.69
C GLN A 54 -6.27 4.66 9.67
N GLY A 55 -7.28 4.83 10.52
CA GLY A 55 -8.02 6.09 10.65
C GLY A 55 -7.10 7.25 11.03
N GLY A 56 -7.31 8.40 10.39
CA GLY A 56 -6.48 9.60 10.54
C GLY A 56 -5.23 9.65 9.66
N ASP A 57 -4.82 8.55 9.03
CA ASP A 57 -3.66 8.56 8.12
C ASP A 57 -3.97 9.31 6.82
N ILE A 58 -2.94 9.99 6.30
CA ILE A 58 -2.95 10.53 4.95
C ILE A 58 -2.55 9.45 3.95
N CYS A 59 -3.43 9.22 2.98
CA CYS A 59 -3.17 8.27 1.92
C CYS A 59 -3.69 8.75 0.56
N PHE A 60 -3.28 8.02 -0.47
CA PHE A 60 -3.94 8.03 -1.77
C PHE A 60 -5.25 7.22 -1.70
N PRO A 61 -6.24 7.52 -2.55
CA PRO A 61 -7.43 6.68 -2.65
C PRO A 61 -7.06 5.27 -3.14
N GLY A 62 -7.75 4.26 -2.62
CA GLY A 62 -7.46 2.86 -2.90
C GLY A 62 -7.78 1.90 -1.75
N GLY A 63 -7.81 0.62 -2.08
CA GLY A 63 -8.24 -0.42 -1.16
C GLY A 63 -7.97 -1.83 -1.68
N GLY A 64 -8.70 -2.79 -1.13
CA GLY A 64 -8.46 -4.22 -1.34
C GLY A 64 -8.93 -4.71 -2.71
N PHE A 65 -8.18 -5.61 -3.32
CA PHE A 65 -8.62 -6.31 -4.52
C PHE A 65 -9.78 -7.26 -4.20
N GLU A 66 -10.91 -7.10 -4.88
CA GLU A 66 -12.11 -7.90 -4.66
C GLU A 66 -12.32 -8.91 -5.79
N LYS A 67 -12.11 -10.19 -5.46
CA LYS A 67 -12.26 -11.28 -6.43
C LYS A 67 -13.71 -11.41 -6.90
N GLY A 68 -13.91 -11.37 -8.21
CA GLY A 68 -15.24 -11.47 -8.83
C GLY A 68 -15.88 -10.11 -9.11
N ILE A 69 -15.33 -9.04 -8.54
CA ILE A 69 -15.71 -7.64 -8.84
C ILE A 69 -14.62 -7.00 -9.70
N ASP A 70 -13.36 -7.11 -9.28
CA ASP A 70 -12.22 -6.52 -9.98
C ASP A 70 -11.62 -7.51 -10.99
N ASN A 71 -11.49 -7.09 -12.25
CA ASN A 71 -10.81 -7.90 -13.27
C ASN A 71 -9.28 -7.84 -13.12
N ASN A 72 -8.77 -6.77 -12.53
CA ASN A 72 -7.35 -6.49 -12.33
C ASN A 72 -7.19 -5.34 -11.31
N PHE A 73 -5.98 -5.13 -10.83
CA PHE A 73 -5.68 -4.10 -9.83
C PHE A 73 -5.93 -2.66 -10.29
N LYS A 74 -5.90 -2.38 -11.60
CA LYS A 74 -6.26 -1.04 -12.10
C LYS A 74 -7.76 -0.80 -11.93
N ASP A 75 -8.60 -1.82 -12.10
CA ASP A 75 -10.04 -1.70 -11.84
C ASP A 75 -10.29 -1.50 -10.33
N THR A 76 -9.56 -2.19 -9.44
CA THR A 76 -9.59 -1.93 -7.99
C THR A 76 -9.30 -0.46 -7.67
N ALA A 77 -8.18 0.10 -8.16
CA ALA A 77 -7.82 1.49 -7.89
C ALA A 77 -8.89 2.49 -8.37
N LEU A 78 -9.54 2.20 -9.51
CA LEU A 78 -10.60 3.04 -10.08
C LEU A 78 -11.93 2.92 -9.31
N ARG A 79 -12.29 1.71 -8.87
CA ARG A 79 -13.48 1.45 -8.05
C ARG A 79 -13.37 2.16 -6.71
N GLU A 80 -12.28 1.93 -5.98
CA GLU A 80 -12.03 2.54 -4.67
C GLU A 80 -11.99 4.07 -4.77
N THR A 81 -11.35 4.63 -5.80
CA THR A 81 -11.35 6.09 -6.03
C THR A 81 -12.76 6.63 -6.28
N PHE A 82 -13.64 5.85 -6.92
CA PHE A 82 -15.03 6.24 -7.11
C PHE A 82 -15.83 6.14 -5.81
N GLU A 83 -15.66 5.07 -5.04
CA GLU A 83 -16.31 4.86 -3.74
C GLU A 83 -15.93 5.96 -2.74
N GLU A 84 -14.63 6.22 -2.57
CA GLU A 84 -14.12 7.18 -1.58
C GLU A 84 -14.34 8.64 -2.00
N LEU A 85 -14.15 8.98 -3.29
CA LEU A 85 -14.09 10.39 -3.76
C LEU A 85 -15.18 10.78 -4.77
N GLY A 86 -15.96 9.81 -5.27
CA GLY A 86 -16.98 10.03 -6.30
C GLY A 86 -16.41 10.38 -7.68
N ILE A 87 -15.12 10.11 -7.93
CA ILE A 87 -14.48 10.42 -9.22
C ILE A 87 -14.69 9.27 -10.19
N GLU A 88 -15.43 9.55 -11.25
CA GLU A 88 -15.76 8.60 -12.31
C GLU A 88 -14.53 8.15 -13.13
N LYS A 89 -14.47 6.87 -13.50
CA LYS A 89 -13.41 6.30 -14.36
C LYS A 89 -13.17 7.08 -15.65
N LYS A 90 -14.22 7.66 -16.26
CA LYS A 90 -14.14 8.48 -17.49
C LYS A 90 -13.37 9.80 -17.31
N ASP A 91 -13.17 10.23 -16.07
CA ASP A 91 -12.47 11.46 -15.71
C ASP A 91 -11.04 11.21 -15.21
N ILE A 92 -10.61 9.94 -15.25
CA ILE A 92 -9.28 9.49 -14.86
C ILE A 92 -8.56 8.96 -16.10
N LYS A 93 -7.36 9.49 -16.37
CA LYS A 93 -6.44 8.95 -17.39
C LYS A 93 -5.23 8.34 -16.70
N ILE A 94 -5.16 7.01 -16.66
CA ILE A 94 -3.96 6.30 -16.20
C ILE A 94 -2.78 6.67 -17.10
N LEU A 95 -1.66 7.07 -16.49
CA LEU A 95 -0.40 7.34 -17.18
C LEU A 95 0.52 6.12 -17.17
N GLY A 96 0.49 5.36 -16.08
CA GLY A 96 1.30 4.17 -15.88
C GLY A 96 1.14 3.62 -14.47
N GLN A 97 1.88 2.56 -14.18
CA GLN A 97 1.97 1.92 -12.86
C GLN A 97 3.41 2.12 -12.36
N LEU A 98 3.59 2.43 -11.08
CA LEU A 98 4.92 2.32 -10.47
C LEU A 98 5.22 0.84 -10.15
N ASP A 99 6.42 0.55 -9.67
CA ASP A 99 6.75 -0.80 -9.24
C ASP A 99 5.82 -1.26 -8.10
N THR A 100 5.45 -2.54 -8.11
CA THR A 100 4.67 -3.17 -7.05
C THR A 100 5.41 -3.04 -5.73
N TYR A 101 4.76 -2.46 -4.72
CA TYR A 101 5.36 -2.31 -3.40
C TYR A 101 4.90 -3.42 -2.45
N ILE A 102 5.84 -4.19 -1.91
CA ILE A 102 5.58 -5.20 -0.87
C ILE A 102 5.92 -4.58 0.49
N ALA A 103 4.90 -4.09 1.18
CA ALA A 103 5.06 -3.49 2.49
C ALA A 103 5.41 -4.55 3.55
N PRO A 104 6.34 -4.26 4.49
CA PRO A 104 6.72 -5.18 5.56
C PRO A 104 5.57 -5.68 6.45
N ILE A 105 4.44 -4.95 6.46
CA ILE A 105 3.24 -5.27 7.23
C ILE A 105 2.34 -6.35 6.59
N GLY A 106 2.80 -7.02 5.53
CA GLY A 106 2.02 -8.07 4.87
C GLY A 106 1.02 -7.53 3.85
N THR A 107 1.36 -6.43 3.17
CA THR A 107 0.52 -5.82 2.12
C THR A 107 1.27 -5.72 0.81
N VAL A 108 0.61 -6.05 -0.31
CA VAL A 108 1.12 -5.85 -1.67
C VAL A 108 0.28 -4.77 -2.34
N ILE A 109 0.93 -3.68 -2.75
CA ILE A 109 0.29 -2.49 -3.30
C ILE A 109 0.64 -2.37 -4.77
N GLU A 110 -0.38 -2.23 -5.62
CA GLU A 110 -0.25 -1.85 -7.03
C GLU A 110 -0.58 -0.36 -7.24
N PRO A 111 0.44 0.52 -7.36
CA PRO A 111 0.24 1.96 -7.49
C PRO A 111 0.05 2.43 -8.94
N PHE A 112 -1.07 3.08 -9.25
CA PHE A 112 -1.36 3.63 -10.57
C PHE A 112 -1.30 5.15 -10.60
N VAL A 113 -0.40 5.72 -11.39
CA VAL A 113 -0.30 7.17 -11.56
C VAL A 113 -1.29 7.62 -12.61
N ALA A 114 -2.12 8.63 -12.30
CA ALA A 114 -3.18 9.05 -13.19
C ALA A 114 -3.39 10.56 -13.21
N LYS A 115 -3.82 11.11 -14.35
CA LYS A 115 -4.35 12.47 -14.43
C LYS A 115 -5.84 12.45 -14.15
N VAL A 116 -6.27 13.29 -13.21
CA VAL A 116 -7.68 13.54 -12.91
C VAL A 116 -8.10 14.86 -13.52
N LYS A 117 -9.25 14.87 -14.23
CA LYS A 117 -9.77 16.12 -14.78
C LYS A 117 -10.12 17.09 -13.66
N LYS A 118 -9.71 18.35 -13.80
CA LYS A 118 -10.00 19.42 -12.82
C LYS A 118 -11.50 19.56 -12.51
N LYS A 119 -12.37 19.33 -13.49
CA LYS A 119 -13.84 19.35 -13.30
C LYS A 119 -14.30 18.24 -12.36
N ALA A 120 -13.74 17.04 -12.45
CA ALA A 120 -14.09 15.93 -11.58
C ALA A 120 -13.62 16.17 -10.14
N TYR A 121 -12.38 16.65 -9.96
CA TYR A 121 -11.89 17.10 -8.63
C TYR A 121 -12.81 18.13 -7.98
N LYS A 122 -13.29 19.13 -8.75
CA LYS A 122 -14.21 20.15 -8.22
C LYS A 122 -15.60 19.61 -7.84
N ASN A 123 -15.99 18.49 -8.42
CA ASN A 123 -17.33 17.90 -8.28
C ASN A 123 -17.29 16.59 -7.49
N MET A 124 -16.22 16.34 -6.72
CA MET A 124 -16.08 15.16 -5.87
C MET A 124 -17.28 15.02 -4.95
N LYS A 125 -17.68 13.77 -4.72
CA LYS A 125 -18.68 13.38 -3.74
C LYS A 125 -17.98 12.44 -2.78
N VAL A 126 -17.34 13.04 -1.78
CA VAL A 126 -16.54 12.32 -0.80
C VAL A 126 -17.46 11.52 0.11
N ASP A 127 -17.16 10.23 0.30
CA ASP A 127 -17.83 9.43 1.30
C ASP A 127 -17.28 9.74 2.69
N SER A 128 -18.05 10.46 3.49
CA SER A 128 -17.66 10.85 4.85
C SER A 128 -17.51 9.68 5.83
N SER A 129 -18.03 8.49 5.50
CA SER A 129 -17.85 7.29 6.32
C SER A 129 -16.42 6.74 6.23
N GLU A 130 -15.73 7.02 5.12
CA GLU A 130 -14.38 6.55 4.84
C GLU A 130 -13.34 7.67 4.84
N VAL A 131 -13.74 8.89 4.48
CA VAL A 131 -12.85 10.03 4.26
C VAL A 131 -13.26 11.22 5.11
N GLU A 132 -12.35 11.67 5.97
CA GLU A 132 -12.53 12.87 6.78
C GLU A 132 -12.42 14.15 5.93
N LYS A 133 -11.37 14.23 5.12
CA LYS A 133 -11.11 15.37 4.22
C LYS A 133 -10.17 15.01 3.09
N THR A 134 -10.20 15.83 2.03
CA THR A 134 -9.28 15.75 0.90
C THR A 134 -8.47 17.04 0.79
N PHE A 135 -7.24 16.95 0.27
CA PHE A 135 -6.40 18.13 0.03
C PHE A 135 -5.43 17.89 -1.13
N LEU A 136 -4.93 18.98 -1.68
CA LEU A 136 -3.97 19.00 -2.77
C LEU A 136 -2.63 19.50 -2.27
N ILE A 137 -1.56 18.80 -2.64
CA ILE A 137 -0.19 19.24 -2.37
C ILE A 137 0.55 19.35 -3.70
N PRO A 138 1.18 20.50 -4.01
CA PRO A 138 1.90 20.66 -5.26
C PRO A 138 3.08 19.70 -5.34
N ILE A 139 3.38 19.16 -6.52
CA ILE A 139 4.51 18.24 -6.68
C ILE A 139 5.85 18.93 -6.36
N SER A 140 5.95 20.23 -6.62
CA SER A 140 7.11 21.06 -6.27
C SER A 140 7.47 20.94 -4.79
N PHE A 141 6.48 20.91 -3.88
CA PHE A 141 6.72 20.71 -2.45
C PHE A 141 7.53 19.44 -2.18
N PHE A 142 7.17 18.30 -2.77
CA PHE A 142 7.88 17.03 -2.55
C PHE A 142 9.24 16.96 -3.22
N LYS A 143 9.48 17.79 -4.25
CA LYS A 143 10.80 17.92 -4.90
C LYS A 143 11.75 18.80 -4.11
N GLU A 144 11.22 19.87 -3.52
CA GLU A 144 12.01 20.90 -2.84
C GLU A 144 12.17 20.61 -1.35
N THR A 145 11.27 19.82 -0.77
CA THR A 145 11.30 19.46 0.65
C THR A 145 11.99 18.13 0.85
N GLN A 146 13.06 18.14 1.65
CA GLN A 146 13.69 16.91 2.11
C GLN A 146 12.81 16.25 3.18
N ALA A 147 12.42 14.99 2.93
CA ALA A 147 11.70 14.20 3.92
C ALA A 147 12.59 13.86 5.12
N GLU A 148 12.01 13.89 6.32
CA GLU A 148 12.65 13.29 7.50
C GLU A 148 12.70 11.77 7.32
N GLU A 149 13.83 11.14 7.65
CA GLU A 149 14.04 9.71 7.49
C GLU A 149 14.13 9.03 8.85
N TYR A 150 13.35 7.96 9.01
CA TYR A 150 13.35 7.12 10.21
C TYR A 150 13.53 5.65 9.82
N THR A 151 13.96 4.82 10.76
CA THR A 151 14.14 3.38 10.54
C THR A 151 13.30 2.60 11.54
N LEU A 152 12.48 1.68 11.02
CA LEU A 152 11.66 0.76 11.82
C LEU A 152 12.24 -0.65 11.77
N ALA A 153 12.14 -1.38 12.87
CA ALA A 153 12.55 -2.77 12.99
C ALA A 153 11.33 -3.70 13.01
N HIS A 154 11.47 -4.86 12.38
CA HIS A 154 10.48 -5.94 12.43
C HIS A 154 11.07 -7.19 13.06
N GLU A 155 10.29 -7.73 14.00
CA GLU A 155 10.53 -9.03 14.61
C GLU A 155 9.36 -9.96 14.29
N ILE A 156 9.69 -11.23 14.13
CA ILE A 156 8.74 -12.34 14.04
C ILE A 156 8.63 -12.94 15.43
N HIS A 157 7.39 -13.06 15.90
CA HIS A 157 7.11 -13.56 17.23
C HIS A 157 6.52 -14.97 17.14
N PRO A 158 7.19 -16.01 17.71
CA PRO A 158 6.62 -17.37 17.78
C PRO A 158 5.52 -17.51 18.84
N TYR A 159 5.31 -16.49 19.67
CA TYR A 159 4.30 -16.46 20.71
C TYR A 159 3.97 -15.01 21.08
N LYS A 160 2.89 -14.81 21.81
CA LYS A 160 2.55 -13.56 22.49
C LYS A 160 2.28 -13.84 23.97
N ILE A 161 2.57 -12.86 24.81
CA ILE A 161 2.15 -12.88 26.21
C ILE A 161 0.91 -12.00 26.31
N ASN A 162 -0.20 -12.54 26.79
CA ASN A 162 -1.44 -11.78 26.98
C ASN A 162 -1.33 -10.88 28.24
N ASN A 163 -2.36 -10.07 28.50
CA ASN A 163 -2.36 -9.14 29.63
C ASN A 163 -2.34 -9.85 31.01
N GLU A 164 -2.68 -11.13 31.05
CA GLU A 164 -2.70 -11.96 32.25
C GLU A 164 -1.36 -12.71 32.46
N GLY A 165 -0.39 -12.52 31.56
CA GLY A 165 0.92 -13.16 31.61
C GLY A 165 0.95 -14.56 30.97
N GLU A 166 -0.14 -15.01 30.37
CA GLU A 166 -0.21 -16.32 29.71
C GLU A 166 0.41 -16.27 28.33
N LYS A 167 1.13 -17.35 27.97
CA LYS A 167 1.82 -17.47 26.69
C LYS A 167 0.92 -18.12 25.65
N GLU A 168 0.47 -17.33 24.69
CA GLU A 168 -0.20 -17.79 23.49
C GLU A 168 0.85 -18.21 22.45
N ILE A 169 0.93 -19.50 22.13
CA ILE A 169 1.93 -20.05 21.21
C ILE A 169 1.41 -19.99 19.78
N TYR A 170 2.12 -19.28 18.89
CA TYR A 170 1.84 -19.24 17.46
C TYR A 170 2.66 -20.26 16.67
N PHE A 171 3.86 -20.58 17.15
CA PHE A 171 4.76 -21.55 16.54
C PHE A 171 5.44 -22.42 17.62
N PRO A 172 5.06 -23.71 17.75
CA PRO A 172 5.53 -24.58 18.83
C PRO A 172 6.94 -25.13 18.54
N VAL A 173 7.94 -24.25 18.63
CA VAL A 173 9.34 -24.52 18.25
C VAL A 173 9.93 -25.72 19.01
N GLU A 174 9.60 -25.85 20.30
CA GLU A 174 10.10 -26.92 21.17
C GLU A 174 9.53 -28.29 20.80
N GLU A 175 8.20 -28.37 20.63
CA GLU A 175 7.51 -29.60 20.27
C GLU A 175 7.94 -30.12 18.89
N LEU A 176 8.27 -29.20 17.98
CA LEU A 176 8.78 -29.52 16.65
C LEU A 176 10.28 -29.88 16.63
N GLY A 177 10.98 -29.81 17.77
CA GLY A 177 12.41 -30.10 17.87
C GLY A 177 13.30 -29.11 17.10
N LEU A 178 12.84 -27.88 16.91
CA LEU A 178 13.55 -26.85 16.14
C LEU A 178 14.63 -26.14 16.98
N PRO A 179 15.64 -25.53 16.33
CA PRO A 179 16.72 -24.83 17.02
C PRO A 179 16.24 -23.77 18.01
N GLU A 180 16.96 -23.61 19.11
CA GLU A 180 16.62 -22.67 20.20
C GLU A 180 16.51 -21.20 19.71
N ALA A 181 17.24 -20.84 18.65
CA ALA A 181 17.18 -19.51 18.05
C ALA A 181 15.76 -19.10 17.60
N TYR A 182 14.86 -20.05 17.31
CA TYR A 182 13.47 -19.78 16.95
C TYR A 182 12.52 -19.75 18.15
N ARG A 183 13.00 -19.96 19.38
CA ARG A 183 12.16 -19.92 20.58
C ARG A 183 11.93 -18.51 21.11
N LYS A 184 12.71 -17.53 20.65
CA LYS A 184 12.62 -16.10 20.99
C LYS A 184 12.22 -15.32 19.73
N PRO A 185 11.67 -14.09 19.84
CA PRO A 185 11.45 -13.26 18.67
C PRO A 185 12.73 -13.15 17.81
N TRP A 186 12.58 -13.29 16.49
CA TRP A 186 13.70 -13.24 15.56
C TRP A 186 13.41 -12.32 14.39
N GLY A 187 14.47 -11.80 13.77
CA GLY A 187 14.37 -10.88 12.65
C GLY A 187 15.19 -9.63 12.91
N HIS A 188 15.95 -9.23 11.90
CA HIS A 188 16.74 -8.00 11.91
C HIS A 188 16.34 -7.10 10.74
N LYS A 189 15.17 -7.35 10.14
CA LYS A 189 14.71 -6.60 8.99
C LYS A 189 14.38 -5.18 9.46
N ARG A 190 15.21 -4.26 9.01
CA ARG A 190 14.99 -2.83 9.16
C ARG A 190 14.49 -2.28 7.84
N HIS A 191 13.55 -1.36 7.89
CA HIS A 191 13.14 -0.61 6.71
C HIS A 191 13.07 0.87 7.03
N LYS A 192 13.35 1.68 6.02
CA LYS A 192 13.27 3.13 6.11
C LYS A 192 11.82 3.55 5.88
N ILE A 193 11.40 4.56 6.62
CA ILE A 193 10.19 5.33 6.36
C ILE A 193 10.59 6.79 6.17
N TRP A 194 9.75 7.51 5.44
CA TRP A 194 9.92 8.95 5.25
C TRP A 194 8.73 9.69 5.82
N VAL A 195 8.97 10.92 6.26
CA VAL A 195 7.95 11.78 6.82
C VAL A 195 8.02 13.15 6.16
N TYR A 196 6.89 13.58 5.61
CA TYR A 196 6.68 14.94 5.15
C TYR A 196 5.68 15.62 6.09
N LYS A 197 5.90 16.89 6.39
CA LYS A 197 4.97 17.74 7.15
C LYS A 197 4.47 18.84 6.21
N TYR A 198 3.16 18.94 6.05
CA TYR A 198 2.54 19.94 5.19
C TYR A 198 1.27 20.46 5.84
N ASP A 199 1.20 21.77 6.07
CA ASP A 199 0.02 22.46 6.63
C ASP A 199 -0.56 21.79 7.90
N GLY A 200 0.33 21.46 8.85
CA GLY A 200 -0.04 20.81 10.12
C GLY A 200 -0.33 19.32 10.03
N GLU A 201 -0.31 18.73 8.83
CA GLU A 201 -0.53 17.30 8.63
C GLU A 201 0.77 16.52 8.39
N VAL A 202 0.75 15.22 8.70
CA VAL A 202 1.90 14.31 8.61
C VAL A 202 1.64 13.24 7.56
N ILE A 203 2.52 13.16 6.56
CA ILE A 203 2.48 12.15 5.50
C ILE A 203 3.63 11.19 5.71
N TRP A 204 3.31 9.94 5.99
CA TRP A 204 4.29 8.94 6.39
C TRP A 204 3.93 7.54 5.86
N GLY A 205 4.70 6.52 6.26
CA GLY A 205 4.38 5.12 5.95
C GLY A 205 4.38 4.82 4.45
N ILE A 206 3.46 3.95 4.00
CA ILE A 206 3.36 3.50 2.61
C ILE A 206 3.24 4.69 1.65
N THR A 207 2.39 5.67 1.99
CA THR A 207 2.17 6.87 1.18
C THR A 207 3.48 7.60 0.86
N SER A 208 4.34 7.79 1.86
CA SER A 208 5.64 8.45 1.70
C SER A 208 6.60 7.68 0.79
N VAL A 209 6.56 6.34 0.84
CA VAL A 209 7.36 5.46 -0.02
C VAL A 209 6.94 5.64 -1.47
N LEU A 210 5.64 5.63 -1.73
CA LEU A 210 5.10 5.82 -3.09
C LEU A 210 5.39 7.22 -3.63
N ILE A 211 5.36 8.26 -2.78
CA ILE A 211 5.78 9.61 -3.16
C ILE A 211 7.26 9.64 -3.54
N LYS A 212 8.14 9.07 -2.71
CA LYS A 212 9.58 8.99 -3.00
C LYS A 212 9.84 8.28 -4.32
N GLU A 213 9.17 7.15 -4.54
CA GLU A 213 9.27 6.40 -5.79
C GLU A 213 8.80 7.25 -6.99
N LEU A 214 7.64 7.89 -6.89
CA LEU A 214 7.12 8.79 -7.92
C LEU A 214 8.11 9.92 -8.25
N ILE A 215 8.63 10.60 -7.22
CA ILE A 215 9.56 11.74 -7.37
C ILE A 215 10.88 11.28 -7.98
N SER A 216 11.33 10.04 -7.73
CA SER A 216 12.54 9.48 -8.35
C SER A 216 12.44 9.29 -9.87
N LYS A 217 11.23 9.32 -10.45
CA LYS A 217 10.99 9.19 -11.89
C LYS A 217 10.90 10.53 -12.63
N TYR A 218 11.07 11.65 -11.91
CA TYR A 218 11.21 12.99 -12.48
C TYR A 218 12.67 13.32 -12.74
#